data_AF-A0A7W6Q3M1-F1
#
_entry.id   AF-A0A7W6Q3M1-F1
#
_cell.length_a   1.000
_cell.length_b   1.000
_cell.length_c   1.000
_cell.angle_alpha   90.00
_cell.angle_beta   90.00
_cell.angle_gamma   90.00
#
_symmetry.space_group_name_H-M   'P 1'
#
loop_
_entity.id
_entity.type
_entity.pdbx_description
1 polymer ?
#
loop_
_entity_poly.entity_id
_entity_poly.type
_entity_poly.pdbx_seq_one_letter_code
_entity_poly.pdbx_strand_id
1 'polypeptide(L)'
;MAEKRKLFEEVTIPEPQKPVAQTGVIDRGRGGARTAIRIWLFVLFALVFLMIAVGGMTRLTDSGLSITEWRPITGSVPPLSEADWQSEFDKYKQIDEFQLQNSWMQLSDFKVIYWWEWGHRQLGRVIGLVWAVGFLWFLLRRQIPVGWTPRLLLLGALGGAQGAIGWWMVASGVTSGEGMLDVKSYRLATHLGLAFVILGFITWYALMLGRPERDLIQARRAKETKPFKLSTGLMHFAFLQILLGALVAGIDAGRYFVDWPLMQGQVFPRDAFNIEPTWRNFFENPGLVQFMHRVSGYLLFVFGIVVWLRGRGSAHGKTRFAFNAVMAVLTLQVIWGIMTVLYAAPVHIALVHQALAVILWVLILRARFLSAYPIATGIRGT
;
A
#
# COMPACT_ATOMS: atom_id res chain seq x y z
N MET A 1 -64.78 58.33 49.28
CA MET A 1 -64.05 58.09 48.02
C MET A 1 -63.17 56.88 48.21
N ALA A 2 -63.39 55.80 47.47
CA ALA A 2 -62.62 54.56 47.60
C ALA A 2 -61.36 54.65 46.72
N GLU A 3 -60.19 54.57 47.33
CA GLU A 3 -58.90 54.59 46.65
C GLU A 3 -58.65 53.22 45.99
N LYS A 4 -58.50 53.21 44.66
CA LYS A 4 -58.20 52.00 43.87
C LYS A 4 -56.83 51.45 44.28
N ARG A 5 -56.79 50.30 44.96
CA ARG A 5 -55.55 49.51 45.10
C ARG A 5 -55.08 49.09 43.71
N LYS A 6 -53.88 49.51 43.33
CA LYS A 6 -53.17 49.02 42.13
C LYS A 6 -52.82 47.55 42.37
N LEU A 7 -53.47 46.64 41.63
CA LEU A 7 -53.36 45.20 41.86
C LEU A 7 -52.19 44.53 41.10
N PHE A 8 -51.46 45.28 40.26
CA PHE A 8 -50.33 44.75 39.49
C PHE A 8 -49.22 45.79 39.41
N GLU A 9 -48.08 45.47 40.00
CA GLU A 9 -46.80 46.15 39.78
C GLU A 9 -45.98 45.20 38.89
N GLU A 10 -45.64 45.64 37.68
CA GLU A 10 -44.76 44.87 36.79
C GLU A 10 -43.33 44.90 37.35
N VAL A 11 -42.99 43.89 38.15
CA VAL A 11 -41.61 43.64 38.55
C VAL A 11 -40.88 43.09 37.33
N THR A 12 -40.11 43.95 36.67
CA THR A 12 -39.23 43.52 35.58
C THR A 12 -38.07 42.73 36.21
N ILE A 13 -38.21 41.41 36.30
CA ILE A 13 -37.11 40.53 36.70
C ILE A 13 -36.10 40.55 35.56
N PRO A 14 -34.84 40.97 35.78
CA PRO A 14 -33.82 40.85 34.75
C PRO A 14 -33.71 39.38 34.36
N GLU A 15 -33.95 39.04 33.09
CA GLU A 15 -33.71 37.67 32.61
C GLU A 15 -32.28 37.29 32.97
N PRO A 16 -32.06 36.20 33.74
CA PRO A 16 -30.71 35.74 34.00
C PRO A 16 -30.09 35.40 32.66
N GLN A 17 -29.06 36.15 32.26
CA GLN A 17 -28.27 35.86 31.07
C GLN A 17 -27.81 34.40 31.18
N LYS A 18 -28.44 33.51 30.41
CA LYS A 18 -28.02 32.12 30.34
C LYS A 18 -26.56 32.13 29.88
N PRO A 19 -25.61 31.61 30.68
CA PRO A 19 -24.22 31.62 30.28
C PRO A 19 -24.11 30.93 28.93
N VAL A 20 -23.55 31.63 27.93
CA VAL A 20 -23.33 31.08 26.60
C VAL A 20 -22.47 29.84 26.78
N ALA A 21 -23.05 28.67 26.53
CA ALA A 21 -22.34 27.41 26.68
C ALA A 21 -21.12 27.43 25.76
N GLN A 22 -19.92 27.53 26.33
CA GLN A 22 -18.69 27.38 25.57
C GLN A 22 -18.63 25.94 25.07
N THR A 23 -19.05 25.72 23.83
CA THR A 23 -18.94 24.41 23.17
C THR A 23 -17.46 24.10 22.95
N GLY A 24 -17.00 22.90 23.32
CA GLY A 24 -15.62 22.46 23.08
C GLY A 24 -14.64 22.67 24.25
N VAL A 25 -15.11 23.04 25.45
CA VAL A 25 -14.25 23.12 26.66
C VAL A 25 -13.64 21.74 27.01
N ILE A 26 -14.35 20.64 26.71
CA ILE A 26 -13.86 19.26 26.90
C ILE A 26 -12.72 18.91 25.94
N ASP A 27 -12.63 19.57 24.78
CA ASP A 27 -11.65 19.30 23.73
C ASP A 27 -10.42 20.22 23.80
N ARG A 28 -10.45 21.30 24.61
CA ARG A 28 -9.28 22.17 24.84
C ARG A 28 -8.12 21.32 25.37
N GLY A 29 -7.03 21.26 24.62
CA GLY A 29 -5.80 20.53 24.98
C GLY A 29 -5.78 19.02 24.63
N ARG A 30 -6.89 18.42 24.20
CA ARG A 30 -6.96 16.98 23.83
C ARG A 30 -6.73 16.70 22.33
N GLY A 31 -6.66 17.75 21.52
CA GLY A 31 -6.63 17.65 20.06
C GLY A 31 -5.35 17.07 19.46
N GLY A 32 -4.18 17.26 20.08
CA GLY A 32 -2.88 16.95 19.46
C GLY A 32 -2.69 17.59 18.08
N ALA A 33 -1.55 17.35 17.43
CA ALA A 33 -1.26 17.86 16.09
C ALA A 33 -1.86 16.96 14.99
N ARG A 34 -3.16 16.62 15.07
CA ARG A 34 -3.81 15.62 14.16
C ARG A 34 -3.59 15.92 12.68
N THR A 35 -3.80 17.17 12.27
CA THR A 35 -3.62 17.57 10.87
C THR A 35 -2.16 17.42 10.43
N ALA A 36 -1.21 17.85 11.26
CA ALA A 36 0.21 17.72 10.96
C ALA A 36 0.64 16.24 10.88
N ILE A 37 0.21 15.40 11.82
CA ILE A 37 0.47 13.96 11.80
C ILE A 37 -0.17 13.33 10.55
N ARG A 38 -1.38 13.74 10.18
CA ARG A 38 -2.04 13.27 8.96
C ARG A 38 -1.26 13.64 7.69
N ILE A 39 -0.75 14.87 7.60
CA ILE A 39 0.10 15.30 6.49
C ILE A 39 1.39 14.48 6.45
N TRP A 40 2.04 14.30 7.60
CA TRP A 40 3.23 13.45 7.71
C TRP A 40 2.96 11.99 7.29
N LEU A 41 1.81 11.43 7.64
CA LEU A 41 1.38 10.12 7.15
C LEU A 41 1.18 10.11 5.62
N PHE A 42 0.67 11.19 5.02
CA PHE A 42 0.58 11.29 3.55
C PHE A 42 1.95 11.44 2.88
N VAL A 43 2.91 12.10 3.51
CA VAL A 43 4.30 12.13 3.04
C VAL A 43 4.89 10.71 3.07
N LEU A 44 4.73 9.98 4.17
CA LEU A 44 5.14 8.58 4.26
C LEU A 44 4.42 7.69 3.22
N PHE A 45 3.11 7.91 3.01
CA PHE A 45 2.34 7.21 1.98
C PHE A 45 2.97 7.43 0.60
N ALA A 46 3.25 8.68 0.23
CA ALA A 46 3.83 9.02 -1.07
C ALA A 46 5.22 8.40 -1.25
N LEU A 47 6.04 8.40 -0.21
CA LEU A 47 7.36 7.75 -0.25
C LEU A 47 7.26 6.24 -0.38
N VAL A 48 6.33 5.57 0.33
CA VAL A 48 6.13 4.12 0.19
C VAL A 48 5.54 3.77 -1.18
N PHE A 49 4.66 4.60 -1.73
CA PHE A 49 4.19 4.44 -3.11
C PHE A 49 5.34 4.55 -4.12
N LEU A 50 6.22 5.54 -3.95
CA LEU A 50 7.43 5.68 -4.76
C LEU A 50 8.36 4.47 -4.58
N MET A 51 8.52 3.97 -3.35
CA MET A 51 9.31 2.78 -3.06
C MET A 51 8.79 1.54 -3.80
N ILE A 52 7.47 1.37 -3.87
CA ILE A 52 6.86 0.29 -4.66
C ILE A 52 7.18 0.46 -6.15
N ALA A 53 7.10 1.67 -6.71
CA ALA A 53 7.43 1.90 -8.12
C ALA A 53 8.92 1.67 -8.42
N VAL A 54 9.83 2.22 -7.60
CA VAL A 54 11.28 2.03 -7.73
C VAL A 54 11.67 0.57 -7.53
N GLY A 55 11.11 -0.11 -6.52
CA GLY A 55 11.34 -1.54 -6.34
C GLY A 55 10.80 -2.40 -7.49
N GLY A 56 9.68 -1.97 -8.11
CA GLY A 56 9.18 -2.54 -9.35
C GLY A 56 10.17 -2.39 -10.51
N MET A 57 10.79 -1.21 -10.66
CA MET A 57 11.89 -1.00 -11.63
C MET A 57 13.05 -1.93 -11.33
N THR A 58 13.58 -1.92 -10.10
CA THR A 58 14.73 -2.76 -9.69
C THR A 58 14.50 -4.24 -10.00
N ARG A 59 13.27 -4.76 -9.83
CA ARG A 59 12.96 -6.14 -10.21
C ARG A 59 12.85 -6.32 -11.73
N LEU A 60 12.12 -5.46 -12.41
CA LEU A 60 11.85 -5.63 -13.85
C LEU A 60 13.08 -5.37 -14.74
N THR A 61 14.11 -4.71 -14.20
CA THR A 61 15.43 -4.51 -14.80
C THR A 61 16.50 -5.45 -14.24
N ASP A 62 16.10 -6.52 -13.52
CA ASP A 62 16.98 -7.54 -12.95
C ASP A 62 18.18 -6.95 -12.19
N SER A 63 17.90 -5.91 -11.41
CA SER A 63 18.89 -5.14 -10.66
C SER A 63 18.91 -5.52 -9.18
N GLY A 64 18.12 -6.50 -8.76
CA GLY A 64 17.89 -6.82 -7.35
C GLY A 64 19.06 -7.46 -6.61
N LEU A 65 20.11 -7.88 -7.33
CA LEU A 65 21.29 -8.58 -6.80
C LEU A 65 22.62 -7.85 -7.12
N SER A 66 22.55 -6.65 -7.69
CA SER A 66 23.72 -5.86 -8.09
C SER A 66 24.59 -5.38 -6.91
N ILE A 67 24.02 -5.24 -5.71
CA ILE A 67 24.71 -4.87 -4.47
C ILE A 67 24.71 -6.07 -3.53
N THR A 68 25.78 -6.84 -3.57
CA THR A 68 25.92 -8.12 -2.86
C THR A 68 26.06 -7.97 -1.34
N GLU A 69 26.49 -6.80 -0.87
CA GLU A 69 26.72 -6.55 0.55
C GLU A 69 25.62 -5.72 1.21
N TRP A 70 25.34 -6.04 2.47
CA TRP A 70 24.44 -5.26 3.31
C TRP A 70 25.20 -4.28 4.19
N ARG A 71 25.24 -3.01 3.76
CA ARG A 71 25.88 -1.90 4.48
C ARG A 71 24.83 -0.84 4.85
N PRO A 72 24.17 -0.94 6.03
CA PRO A 72 23.05 -0.05 6.40
C PRO A 72 23.43 1.43 6.43
N ILE A 73 24.61 1.74 6.98
CA ILE A 73 25.07 3.12 7.22
C ILE A 73 26.04 3.54 6.11
N THR A 74 27.14 2.82 5.92
CA THR A 74 28.19 3.18 4.95
C THR A 74 27.73 3.04 3.49
N GLY A 75 26.79 2.14 3.20
CA GLY A 75 26.19 2.00 1.86
C GLY A 75 25.20 3.10 1.49
N SER A 76 25.09 4.18 2.29
CA SER A 76 24.35 5.39 1.93
C SER A 76 25.15 6.30 0.99
N VAL A 77 26.47 6.13 0.92
CA VAL A 77 27.34 6.82 -0.03
C VAL A 77 27.59 5.86 -1.20
N PRO A 78 27.30 6.25 -2.45
CA PRO A 78 27.60 5.42 -3.62
C PRO A 78 29.11 5.38 -3.90
N PRO A 79 29.61 4.48 -4.74
CA PRO A 79 31.02 4.48 -5.15
C PRO A 79 31.40 5.83 -5.78
N LEU A 80 32.48 6.44 -5.29
CA LEU A 80 32.88 7.80 -5.67
C LEU A 80 34.11 7.83 -6.60
N SER A 81 34.95 6.79 -6.55
CA SER A 81 36.11 6.62 -7.42
C SER A 81 35.94 5.45 -8.38
N GLU A 82 36.73 5.44 -9.45
CA GLU A 82 36.74 4.32 -10.40
C GLU A 82 37.18 3.00 -9.73
N ALA A 83 38.10 3.09 -8.75
CA ALA A 83 38.52 1.93 -7.96
C ALA A 83 37.38 1.35 -7.11
N ASP A 84 36.54 2.21 -6.52
CA ASP A 84 35.36 1.76 -5.75
C ASP A 84 34.35 1.07 -6.67
N TRP A 85 34.11 1.65 -7.85
CA TRP A 85 33.23 1.06 -8.87
C TRP A 85 33.73 -0.30 -9.34
N GLN A 86 35.03 -0.44 -9.59
CA GLN A 86 35.63 -1.70 -10.00
C GLN A 86 35.51 -2.76 -8.90
N SER A 87 35.73 -2.38 -7.63
CA SER A 87 35.59 -3.27 -6.47
C SER A 87 34.17 -3.84 -6.34
N GLU A 88 33.14 -3.00 -6.48
CA GLU A 88 31.75 -3.47 -6.43
C GLU A 88 31.41 -4.36 -7.64
N PHE A 89 31.91 -4.02 -8.83
CA PHE A 89 31.71 -4.84 -10.02
C PHE A 89 32.41 -6.20 -9.90
N ASP A 90 33.61 -6.25 -9.34
CA ASP A 90 34.35 -7.50 -9.16
C ASP A 90 33.68 -8.44 -8.16
N LYS A 91 32.95 -7.90 -7.16
CA LYS A 91 32.07 -8.69 -6.28
C LYS A 91 30.87 -9.22 -7.05
N TYR A 92 30.24 -8.40 -7.88
CA TYR A 92 29.10 -8.81 -8.70
C TYR A 92 29.49 -9.97 -9.64
N LYS A 93 30.70 -9.95 -10.22
CA LYS A 93 31.20 -11.05 -11.06
C LYS A 93 31.28 -12.42 -10.37
N GLN A 94 31.28 -12.46 -9.03
CA GLN A 94 31.37 -13.72 -8.28
C GLN A 94 30.03 -14.45 -8.15
N ILE A 95 28.91 -13.80 -8.46
CA ILE A 95 27.57 -14.36 -8.24
C ILE A 95 27.02 -15.05 -9.48
N ASP A 96 26.09 -15.98 -9.27
CA ASP A 96 25.46 -16.78 -10.32
C ASP A 96 24.78 -15.93 -11.41
N GLU A 97 24.09 -14.84 -11.04
CA GLU A 97 23.43 -13.92 -11.98
C GLU A 97 24.42 -13.36 -13.02
N PHE A 98 25.62 -12.94 -12.59
CA PHE A 98 26.66 -12.50 -13.54
C PHE A 98 27.17 -13.66 -14.38
N GLN A 99 27.52 -14.78 -13.76
CA GLN A 99 28.18 -15.89 -14.48
C GLN A 99 27.26 -16.54 -15.53
N LEU A 100 25.96 -16.65 -15.23
CA LEU A 100 25.00 -17.38 -16.06
C LEU A 100 24.20 -16.48 -17.00
N GLN A 101 23.91 -15.23 -16.62
CA GLN A 101 23.02 -14.34 -17.37
C GLN A 101 23.73 -13.06 -17.85
N ASN A 102 24.55 -12.44 -17.02
CA ASN A 102 25.08 -11.10 -17.25
C ASN A 102 26.57 -11.04 -17.58
N SER A 103 27.18 -12.15 -18.02
CA SER A 103 28.63 -12.27 -18.27
C SER A 103 29.15 -11.39 -19.40
N TRP A 104 28.24 -10.85 -20.21
CA TRP A 104 28.50 -9.90 -21.29
C TRP A 104 28.68 -8.46 -20.78
N MET A 105 28.21 -8.13 -19.57
CA MET A 105 28.18 -6.75 -19.07
C MET A 105 29.57 -6.18 -18.85
N GLN A 106 29.74 -4.91 -19.22
CA GLN A 106 30.88 -4.09 -18.84
C GLN A 106 30.54 -3.23 -17.61
N LEU A 107 31.53 -2.54 -17.07
CA LEU A 107 31.35 -1.65 -15.91
C LEU A 107 30.26 -0.59 -16.13
N SER A 108 30.10 -0.09 -17.36
CA SER A 108 29.04 0.86 -17.71
C SER A 108 27.64 0.27 -17.57
N ASP A 109 27.46 -1.00 -17.95
CA ASP A 109 26.18 -1.70 -17.84
C ASP A 109 25.87 -2.01 -16.37
N PHE A 110 26.88 -2.45 -15.61
CA PHE A 110 26.77 -2.66 -14.17
C PHE A 110 26.35 -1.39 -13.41
N LYS A 111 26.91 -0.22 -13.78
CA LYS A 111 26.53 1.07 -13.17
C LYS A 111 25.02 1.33 -13.28
N VAL A 112 24.36 0.92 -14.37
CA VAL A 112 22.91 1.13 -14.58
C VAL A 112 22.10 0.32 -13.56
N ILE A 113 22.36 -0.98 -13.42
CA ILE A 113 21.64 -1.84 -12.47
C ILE A 113 21.96 -1.45 -11.02
N TYR A 114 23.22 -1.08 -10.74
CA TYR A 114 23.64 -0.62 -9.42
C TYR A 114 22.86 0.62 -8.98
N TRP A 115 22.66 1.60 -9.87
CA TRP A 115 21.92 2.82 -9.52
C TRP A 115 20.45 2.55 -9.16
N TRP A 116 19.81 1.59 -9.83
CA TRP A 116 18.44 1.19 -9.48
C TRP A 116 18.37 0.57 -8.09
N GLU A 117 19.28 -0.35 -7.77
CA GLU A 117 19.29 -0.99 -6.47
C GLU A 117 19.70 -0.03 -5.35
N TRP A 118 20.76 0.75 -5.57
CA TRP A 118 21.20 1.77 -4.62
C TRP A 118 20.09 2.79 -4.36
N GLY A 119 19.42 3.28 -5.41
CA GLY A 119 18.30 4.22 -5.30
C GLY A 119 17.13 3.64 -4.51
N HIS A 120 16.78 2.37 -4.75
CA HIS A 120 15.75 1.66 -3.99
C HIS A 120 16.13 1.54 -2.50
N ARG A 121 17.35 1.09 -2.19
CA ARG A 121 17.86 0.98 -0.81
C ARG A 121 17.91 2.35 -0.11
N GLN A 122 18.37 3.37 -0.82
CA GLN A 122 18.48 4.73 -0.31
C GLN A 122 17.11 5.34 -0.01
N LEU A 123 16.12 5.11 -0.88
CA LEU A 123 14.74 5.52 -0.61
C LEU A 123 14.17 4.84 0.63
N GLY A 124 14.47 3.56 0.85
CA GLY A 124 14.14 2.86 2.09
C GLY A 124 14.72 3.54 3.35
N ARG A 125 15.99 3.97 3.31
CA ARG A 125 16.62 4.73 4.39
C ARG A 125 15.96 6.08 4.62
N VAL A 126 15.63 6.81 3.55
CA VAL A 126 14.91 8.09 3.63
C VAL A 126 13.54 7.91 4.29
N ILE A 127 12.78 6.87 3.94
CA ILE A 127 11.50 6.55 4.59
C ILE A 127 11.69 6.33 6.09
N GLY A 128 12.69 5.52 6.47
CA GLY A 128 13.03 5.27 7.87
C GLY A 128 13.37 6.56 8.63
N LEU A 129 14.15 7.45 8.01
CA LEU A 129 14.50 8.75 8.59
C LEU A 129 13.30 9.68 8.72
N VAL A 130 12.47 9.82 7.68
CA VAL A 130 11.24 10.64 7.70
C VAL A 130 10.27 10.13 8.77
N TRP A 131 10.19 8.81 8.94
CA TRP A 131 9.41 8.23 10.03
C TRP A 131 10.01 8.57 11.39
N ALA A 132 11.31 8.29 11.60
CA ALA A 132 11.96 8.48 12.89
C ALA A 132 11.95 9.95 13.35
N VAL A 133 12.34 10.88 12.46
CA VAL A 133 12.34 12.32 12.74
C VAL A 133 10.93 12.81 13.03
N GLY A 134 9.94 12.44 12.20
CA GLY A 134 8.55 12.85 12.41
C GLY A 134 7.97 12.30 13.72
N PHE A 135 8.19 11.01 13.99
CA PHE A 135 7.71 10.37 15.22
C PHE A 135 8.33 11.00 16.47
N LEU A 136 9.66 11.15 16.52
CA LEU A 136 10.37 11.76 17.64
C LEU A 136 9.98 13.23 17.83
N TRP A 137 9.82 13.99 16.75
CA TRP A 137 9.35 15.37 16.81
C TRP A 137 7.99 15.50 17.50
N PHE A 138 7.00 14.72 17.06
CA PHE A 138 5.66 14.75 17.66
C PHE A 138 5.66 14.21 19.10
N LEU A 139 6.48 13.20 19.39
CA LEU A 139 6.60 12.59 20.71
C LEU A 139 7.20 13.57 21.73
N LEU A 140 8.37 14.14 21.42
CA LEU A 140 9.10 15.05 22.31
C LEU A 140 8.31 16.33 22.59
N ARG A 141 7.56 16.84 21.61
CA ARG A 141 6.67 18.01 21.77
C ARG A 141 5.33 17.68 22.41
N ARG A 142 5.08 16.43 22.80
CA ARG A 142 3.79 15.95 23.34
C ARG A 142 2.60 16.30 22.43
N GLN A 143 2.82 16.25 21.11
CA GLN A 143 1.84 16.58 20.08
C GLN A 143 1.03 15.37 19.58
N ILE A 144 1.41 14.15 19.97
CA ILE A 144 0.69 12.93 19.59
C ILE A 144 -0.65 12.87 20.36
N PRO A 145 -1.80 12.73 19.68
CA PRO A 145 -3.09 12.58 20.36
C PRO A 145 -3.13 11.31 21.23
N VAL A 146 -3.95 11.33 22.29
CA VAL A 146 -4.07 10.19 23.21
C VAL A 146 -4.43 8.90 22.45
N GLY A 147 -3.72 7.81 22.75
CA GLY A 147 -3.91 6.50 22.11
C GLY A 147 -3.29 6.35 20.72
N TRP A 148 -2.64 7.39 20.17
CA TRP A 148 -2.00 7.30 18.85
C TRP A 148 -0.54 6.84 18.87
N THR A 149 0.18 7.00 19.98
CA THR A 149 1.58 6.54 20.11
C THR A 149 1.80 5.09 19.67
N PRO A 150 1.05 4.08 20.16
CA PRO A 150 1.26 2.69 19.73
C PRO A 150 0.92 2.47 18.25
N ARG A 151 -0.02 3.24 17.68
CA ARG A 151 -0.38 3.15 16.26
C ARG A 151 0.74 3.67 15.36
N LEU A 152 1.34 4.80 15.74
CA LEU A 152 2.46 5.38 14.99
C LEU A 152 3.75 4.56 15.16
N LEU A 153 3.95 3.97 16.34
CA LEU A 153 5.03 3.04 16.61
C LEU A 153 4.90 1.75 15.80
N LEU A 154 3.68 1.21 15.66
CA LEU A 154 3.40 0.05 14.82
C LEU A 154 3.87 0.27 13.37
N LEU A 155 3.66 1.47 12.80
CA LEU A 155 4.16 1.79 11.46
C LEU A 155 5.69 1.69 11.37
N GLY A 156 6.40 2.13 12.41
CA GLY A 156 7.86 2.00 12.48
C GLY A 156 8.31 0.55 12.62
N ALA A 157 7.63 -0.23 13.46
CA ALA A 157 7.90 -1.66 13.61
C ALA A 157 7.67 -2.42 12.30
N LEU A 158 6.57 -2.13 11.58
CA LEU A 158 6.31 -2.69 10.25
C LEU A 158 7.36 -2.23 9.22
N GLY A 159 7.79 -0.97 9.26
CA GLY A 159 8.88 -0.46 8.42
C GLY A 159 10.23 -1.14 8.70
N GLY A 160 10.55 -1.40 9.97
CA GLY A 160 11.72 -2.18 10.36
C GLY A 160 11.64 -3.63 9.87
N ALA A 161 10.47 -4.28 10.04
CA ALA A 161 10.22 -5.61 9.49
C ALA A 161 10.34 -5.65 7.96
N GLN A 162 9.88 -4.60 7.28
CA GLN A 162 10.04 -4.45 5.83
C GLN A 162 11.51 -4.41 5.42
N GLY A 163 12.33 -3.61 6.12
CA GLY A 163 13.77 -3.60 5.92
C GLY A 163 14.44 -4.95 6.18
N ALA A 164 14.01 -5.67 7.23
CA ALA A 164 14.52 -7.01 7.54
C ALA A 164 14.15 -8.04 6.45
N ILE A 165 12.93 -8.00 5.93
CA ILE A 165 12.51 -8.86 4.81
C ILE A 165 13.29 -8.49 3.54
N GLY A 166 13.52 -7.21 3.27
CA GLY A 166 14.33 -6.75 2.14
C GLY A 166 15.79 -7.24 2.22
N TRP A 167 16.38 -7.21 3.42
CA TRP A 167 17.69 -7.83 3.66
C TRP A 167 17.65 -9.35 3.42
N TRP A 168 16.65 -10.04 3.96
CA TRP A 168 16.48 -11.48 3.76
C TRP A 168 16.39 -11.83 2.27
N MET A 169 15.64 -11.06 1.47
CA MET A 169 15.54 -11.24 0.02
C MET A 169 16.91 -11.26 -0.67
N VAL A 170 17.75 -10.25 -0.42
CA VAL A 170 19.06 -10.14 -1.07
C VAL A 170 20.05 -11.18 -0.53
N ALA A 171 20.16 -11.29 0.80
CA ALA A 171 21.14 -12.17 1.45
C ALA A 171 20.98 -13.64 1.05
N SER A 172 19.80 -14.00 0.56
CA SER A 172 19.46 -15.36 0.15
C SER A 172 19.28 -15.54 -1.35
N GLY A 173 19.60 -14.50 -2.14
CA GLY A 173 19.71 -14.54 -3.60
C GLY A 173 21.10 -14.29 -4.15
N VAL A 174 22.02 -13.79 -3.32
CA VAL A 174 23.45 -13.72 -3.64
C VAL A 174 24.08 -15.09 -3.40
N THR A 175 24.13 -15.93 -4.44
CA THR A 175 24.72 -17.27 -4.39
C THR A 175 25.85 -17.43 -5.42
N SER A 176 26.68 -18.45 -5.22
CA SER A 176 27.72 -18.88 -6.18
C SER A 176 27.68 -20.40 -6.27
N GLY A 177 27.42 -20.94 -7.46
CA GLY A 177 27.28 -22.37 -7.74
C GLY A 177 25.90 -22.97 -7.44
N GLU A 178 24.88 -22.18 -7.10
CA GLU A 178 23.51 -22.66 -6.81
C GLU A 178 22.52 -22.42 -7.96
N GLY A 179 22.93 -21.68 -8.99
CA GLY A 179 22.12 -21.37 -10.17
C GLY A 179 21.00 -20.37 -9.90
N MET A 180 21.13 -19.56 -8.84
CA MET A 180 20.10 -18.59 -8.47
C MET A 180 20.29 -17.27 -9.23
N LEU A 181 19.37 -16.97 -10.14
CA LEU A 181 19.40 -15.76 -10.97
C LEU A 181 18.59 -14.61 -10.37
N ASP A 182 17.62 -14.93 -9.51
CA ASP A 182 16.66 -13.97 -8.97
C ASP A 182 16.31 -14.29 -7.53
N VAL A 183 15.81 -13.28 -6.81
CA VAL A 183 15.21 -13.50 -5.49
C VAL A 183 13.96 -14.38 -5.63
N LYS A 184 13.85 -15.42 -4.79
CA LYS A 184 12.69 -16.32 -4.78
C LYS A 184 11.36 -15.57 -4.70
N SER A 185 10.42 -15.95 -5.55
CA SER A 185 9.12 -15.29 -5.76
C SER A 185 8.29 -15.08 -4.49
N TYR A 186 8.27 -16.06 -3.59
CA TYR A 186 7.55 -15.96 -2.32
C TYR A 186 8.16 -14.92 -1.37
N ARG A 187 9.47 -14.65 -1.45
CA ARG A 187 10.12 -13.59 -0.66
C ARG A 187 9.71 -12.21 -1.20
N LEU A 188 9.71 -12.05 -2.53
CA LEU A 188 9.18 -10.86 -3.19
C LEU A 188 7.71 -10.62 -2.82
N ALA A 189 6.87 -11.68 -2.85
CA ALA A 189 5.48 -11.60 -2.45
C ALA A 189 5.30 -11.19 -0.99
N THR A 190 6.15 -11.69 -0.09
CA THR A 190 6.14 -11.30 1.33
C THR A 190 6.49 -9.82 1.51
N HIS A 191 7.55 -9.36 0.85
CA HIS A 191 8.01 -7.96 0.92
C HIS A 191 7.00 -6.98 0.32
N LEU A 192 6.49 -7.27 -0.88
CA LEU A 192 5.47 -6.43 -1.51
C LEU A 192 4.16 -6.47 -0.71
N GLY A 193 3.76 -7.64 -0.23
CA GLY A 193 2.59 -7.79 0.64
C GLY A 193 2.67 -6.93 1.89
N LEU A 194 3.81 -6.94 2.59
CA LEU A 194 4.02 -6.08 3.76
C LEU A 194 4.03 -4.58 3.38
N ALA A 195 4.52 -4.20 2.20
CA ALA A 195 4.41 -2.81 1.70
C ALA A 195 2.94 -2.37 1.60
N PHE A 196 2.08 -3.22 1.05
CA PHE A 196 0.64 -2.96 0.94
C PHE A 196 -0.06 -2.93 2.30
N VAL A 197 0.38 -3.75 3.26
CA VAL A 197 -0.09 -3.70 4.66
C VAL A 197 0.28 -2.35 5.29
N ILE A 198 1.51 -1.88 5.12
CA ILE A 198 1.96 -0.55 5.60
C ILE A 198 1.11 0.56 4.97
N LEU A 199 0.95 0.56 3.64
CA LEU A 199 0.07 1.51 2.95
C LEU A 199 -1.38 1.44 3.46
N GLY A 200 -1.85 0.24 3.79
CA GLY A 200 -3.19 0.03 4.34
C GLY A 200 -3.37 0.68 5.70
N PHE A 201 -2.41 0.48 6.62
CA PHE A 201 -2.41 1.13 7.92
C PHE A 201 -2.25 2.65 7.81
N ILE A 202 -1.33 3.14 6.98
CA ILE A 202 -1.14 4.57 6.73
C ILE A 202 -2.45 5.19 6.23
N THR A 203 -3.08 4.58 5.22
CA THR A 203 -4.37 5.04 4.67
C THR A 203 -5.44 5.09 5.75
N TRP A 204 -5.62 3.99 6.49
CA TRP A 204 -6.63 3.89 7.54
C TRP A 204 -6.43 4.92 8.65
N TYR A 205 -5.18 5.10 9.10
CA TYR A 205 -4.79 6.06 10.12
C TYR A 205 -4.95 7.50 9.65
N ALA A 206 -4.58 7.81 8.40
CA ALA A 206 -4.79 9.12 7.80
C ALA A 206 -6.28 9.47 7.68
N LEU A 207 -7.14 8.50 7.34
CA LEU A 207 -8.60 8.67 7.31
C LEU A 207 -9.17 8.90 8.72
N MET A 208 -8.71 8.15 9.72
CA MET A 208 -9.10 8.33 11.12
C MET A 208 -8.65 9.69 11.69
N LEU A 209 -7.45 10.16 11.37
CA LEU A 209 -6.98 11.50 11.80
C LEU A 209 -7.76 12.63 11.12
N GLY A 210 -8.30 12.37 9.92
CA GLY A 210 -9.06 13.35 9.15
C GLY A 210 -10.40 13.77 9.77
N ARG A 211 -10.85 13.11 10.83
CA ARG A 211 -12.05 13.46 11.58
C ARG A 211 -11.78 13.43 13.09
N PRO A 212 -12.37 14.32 13.90
CA PRO A 212 -12.37 14.20 15.36
C PRO A 212 -12.91 12.84 15.82
N GLU A 213 -12.41 12.33 16.95
CA GLU A 213 -12.82 11.02 17.47
C GLU A 213 -14.30 10.97 17.83
N ARG A 214 -14.84 12.05 18.42
CA ARG A 214 -16.27 12.20 18.70
C ARG A 214 -17.13 12.01 17.44
N ASP A 215 -16.71 12.57 16.30
CA ASP A 215 -17.43 12.48 15.03
C ASP A 215 -17.39 11.06 14.46
N LEU A 216 -16.28 10.34 14.66
CA LEU A 216 -16.15 8.93 14.27
C LEU A 216 -17.04 8.04 15.14
N ILE A 217 -17.10 8.28 16.45
CA ILE A 217 -17.97 7.54 17.37
C ILE A 217 -19.44 7.75 16.99
N GLN A 218 -19.83 8.99 16.68
CA GLN A 218 -21.19 9.30 16.22
C GLN A 218 -21.49 8.62 14.88
N ALA A 219 -20.59 8.75 13.88
CA ALA A 219 -20.77 8.15 12.56
C ALA A 219 -20.88 6.62 12.60
N ARG A 220 -20.20 5.96 13.56
CA ARG A 220 -20.27 4.52 13.74
C ARG A 220 -21.68 4.00 14.03
N ARG A 221 -22.58 4.85 14.58
CA ARG A 221 -23.99 4.49 14.81
C ARG A 221 -24.77 4.35 13.49
N ALA A 222 -24.35 5.05 12.45
CA ALA A 222 -24.93 4.97 11.11
C ALA A 222 -24.20 3.95 10.20
N LYS A 223 -23.34 3.09 10.76
CA LYS A 223 -22.54 2.12 10.00
C LYS A 223 -23.40 1.26 9.06
N GLU A 224 -23.00 1.19 7.80
CA GLU A 224 -23.62 0.33 6.80
C GLU A 224 -23.02 -1.08 6.86
N THR A 225 -23.59 -1.96 7.69
CA THR A 225 -23.03 -3.29 7.99
C THR A 225 -22.79 -4.16 6.76
N LYS A 226 -23.73 -4.23 5.81
CA LYS A 226 -23.56 -5.09 4.60
C LYS A 226 -22.43 -4.56 3.68
N PRO A 227 -22.42 -3.28 3.24
CA PRO A 227 -21.29 -2.71 2.49
C PRO A 227 -19.95 -2.84 3.21
N PHE A 228 -19.92 -2.67 4.54
CA PHE A 228 -18.69 -2.85 5.34
C PHE A 228 -18.18 -4.30 5.30
N LYS A 229 -19.05 -5.30 5.48
CA LYS A 229 -18.66 -6.73 5.41
C LYS A 229 -18.16 -7.09 4.02
N LEU A 230 -18.89 -6.69 2.97
CA LEU A 230 -18.50 -6.96 1.58
C LEU A 230 -17.19 -6.30 1.18
N SER A 231 -16.99 -5.02 1.50
CA SER A 231 -15.72 -4.32 1.26
C SER A 231 -14.57 -4.87 2.12
N THR A 232 -14.85 -5.44 3.29
CA THR A 232 -13.85 -6.19 4.07
C THR A 232 -13.46 -7.47 3.34
N GLY A 233 -14.41 -8.23 2.79
CA GLY A 233 -14.11 -9.36 1.91
C GLY A 233 -13.29 -8.94 0.69
N LEU A 234 -13.68 -7.83 0.05
CA LEU A 234 -13.00 -7.32 -1.15
C LEU A 234 -11.57 -6.91 -0.84
N MET A 235 -11.33 -6.31 0.32
CA MET A 235 -9.98 -6.00 0.81
C MET A 235 -9.13 -7.26 0.94
N HIS A 236 -9.61 -8.31 1.61
CA HIS A 236 -8.82 -9.54 1.74
C HIS A 236 -8.58 -10.25 0.40
N PHE A 237 -9.58 -10.26 -0.49
CA PHE A 237 -9.44 -10.89 -1.79
C PHE A 237 -8.52 -10.09 -2.73
N ALA A 238 -8.61 -8.76 -2.72
CA ALA A 238 -7.66 -7.91 -3.44
C ALA A 238 -6.23 -8.07 -2.91
N PHE A 239 -6.06 -8.23 -1.59
CA PHE A 239 -4.77 -8.53 -0.99
C PHE A 239 -4.19 -9.86 -1.48
N LEU A 240 -5.01 -10.91 -1.53
CA LEU A 240 -4.62 -12.19 -2.14
C LEU A 240 -4.20 -12.02 -3.60
N GLN A 241 -4.96 -11.25 -4.38
CA GLN A 241 -4.62 -10.96 -5.78
C GLN A 241 -3.28 -10.24 -5.93
N ILE A 242 -2.96 -9.30 -5.04
CA ILE A 242 -1.67 -8.61 -5.00
C ILE A 242 -0.54 -9.61 -4.72
N LEU A 243 -0.73 -10.54 -3.76
CA LEU A 243 0.26 -11.59 -3.49
C LEU A 243 0.49 -12.50 -4.70
N LEU A 244 -0.59 -12.94 -5.37
CA LEU A 244 -0.49 -13.73 -6.60
C LEU A 244 0.23 -12.95 -7.71
N GLY A 245 -0.04 -11.65 -7.85
CA GLY A 245 0.65 -10.78 -8.81
C GLY A 245 2.15 -10.64 -8.51
N ALA A 246 2.51 -10.58 -7.23
CA ALA A 246 3.90 -10.56 -6.79
C ALA A 246 4.63 -11.87 -7.10
N LEU A 247 3.95 -13.02 -6.98
CA LEU A 247 4.48 -14.31 -7.41
C LEU A 247 4.73 -14.35 -8.92
N VAL A 248 3.76 -13.90 -9.73
CA VAL A 248 3.89 -13.78 -11.20
C VAL A 248 5.11 -12.93 -11.58
N ALA A 249 5.26 -11.76 -10.95
CA ALA A 249 6.39 -10.87 -11.20
C ALA A 249 7.73 -11.46 -10.75
N GLY A 250 7.73 -12.27 -9.68
CA GLY A 250 8.95 -12.87 -9.14
C GLY A 250 9.58 -13.94 -10.02
N ILE A 251 8.80 -14.62 -10.85
CA ILE A 251 9.26 -15.70 -11.76
C ILE A 251 9.07 -15.34 -13.24
N ASP A 252 8.85 -14.06 -13.56
CA ASP A 252 8.62 -13.56 -14.92
C ASP A 252 7.50 -14.26 -15.71
N ALA A 253 6.52 -14.88 -15.03
CA ALA A 253 5.48 -15.68 -15.69
C ALA A 253 4.63 -14.86 -16.69
N GLY A 254 4.51 -13.55 -16.48
CA GLY A 254 3.82 -12.63 -17.39
C GLY A 254 4.50 -12.45 -18.75
N ARG A 255 5.80 -12.76 -18.87
CA ARG A 255 6.57 -12.66 -20.12
C ARG A 255 6.48 -13.92 -20.99
N TYR A 256 6.09 -15.07 -20.41
CA TYR A 256 6.04 -16.36 -21.10
C TYR A 256 4.65 -16.73 -21.65
N PHE A 257 3.58 -16.27 -21.00
CA PHE A 257 2.19 -16.54 -21.39
C PHE A 257 1.55 -15.24 -21.89
N VAL A 258 1.79 -14.91 -23.15
CA VAL A 258 1.50 -13.58 -23.76
C VAL A 258 0.21 -13.53 -24.58
N ASP A 259 -0.59 -14.59 -24.56
CA ASP A 259 -1.93 -14.65 -25.15
C ASP A 259 -3.03 -14.52 -24.09
N TRP A 260 -4.22 -14.15 -24.56
CA TRP A 260 -5.43 -14.01 -23.75
C TRP A 260 -6.67 -14.25 -24.64
N PRO A 261 -7.72 -14.97 -24.18
CA PRO A 261 -7.91 -15.50 -22.83
C PRO A 261 -7.16 -16.82 -22.54
N LEU A 262 -6.58 -17.43 -23.57
CA LEU A 262 -5.78 -18.65 -23.46
C LEU A 262 -4.39 -18.36 -22.87
N MET A 263 -3.65 -19.43 -22.59
CA MET A 263 -2.27 -19.47 -22.12
C MET A 263 -1.49 -20.46 -22.99
N GLN A 264 -0.75 -19.94 -23.95
CA GLN A 264 -0.10 -20.66 -25.05
C GLN A 264 -1.08 -21.61 -25.78
N GLY A 265 -2.25 -21.07 -26.14
CA GLY A 265 -3.30 -21.81 -26.85
C GLY A 265 -4.08 -22.80 -25.99
N GLN A 266 -3.88 -22.83 -24.67
CA GLN A 266 -4.59 -23.72 -23.74
C GLN A 266 -5.31 -22.92 -22.64
N VAL A 267 -6.38 -23.46 -22.07
CA VAL A 267 -7.04 -22.84 -20.91
C VAL A 267 -6.27 -23.12 -19.62
N PHE A 268 -5.75 -24.35 -19.48
CA PHE A 268 -4.95 -24.78 -18.34
C PHE A 268 -3.54 -25.14 -18.83
N PRO A 269 -2.47 -24.71 -18.13
CA PRO A 269 -1.09 -25.03 -18.54
C PRO A 269 -0.82 -26.54 -18.51
N ARG A 270 -0.18 -27.08 -19.55
CA ARG A 270 0.15 -28.53 -19.65
C ARG A 270 1.01 -29.02 -18.49
N ASP A 271 2.04 -28.25 -18.18
CA ASP A 271 3.06 -28.63 -17.20
C ASP A 271 2.82 -27.98 -15.82
N ALA A 272 1.56 -27.76 -15.44
CA ALA A 272 1.20 -27.04 -14.22
C ALA A 272 1.71 -27.70 -12.92
N PHE A 273 2.07 -28.99 -12.95
CA PHE A 273 2.49 -29.78 -11.79
C PHE A 273 3.82 -30.51 -11.99
N ASN A 274 4.71 -30.00 -12.84
CA ASN A 274 5.97 -30.67 -13.20
C ASN A 274 7.11 -30.50 -12.17
N ILE A 275 6.98 -29.62 -11.17
CA ILE A 275 7.97 -29.43 -10.11
C ILE A 275 7.65 -30.34 -8.92
N GLU A 276 8.66 -31.07 -8.41
CA GLU A 276 8.55 -31.83 -7.17
C GLU A 276 9.24 -31.13 -5.98
N PRO A 277 8.69 -31.23 -4.75
CA PRO A 277 7.35 -31.73 -4.42
C PRO A 277 6.22 -30.86 -5.00
N THR A 278 5.07 -31.48 -5.33
CA THR A 278 3.95 -30.85 -6.06
C THR A 278 3.50 -29.47 -5.52
N TRP A 279 3.58 -29.22 -4.21
CA TRP A 279 3.18 -27.94 -3.61
C TRP A 279 4.03 -26.75 -4.09
N ARG A 280 5.27 -26.98 -4.57
CA ARG A 280 6.14 -25.92 -5.09
C ARG A 280 5.58 -25.26 -6.34
N ASN A 281 4.80 -25.99 -7.15
CA ASN A 281 4.22 -25.44 -8.37
C ASN A 281 3.33 -24.21 -8.10
N PHE A 282 2.70 -24.12 -6.93
CA PHE A 282 1.86 -22.98 -6.55
C PHE A 282 2.63 -21.66 -6.34
N PHE A 283 3.96 -21.72 -6.30
CA PHE A 283 4.86 -20.57 -6.07
C PHE A 283 5.94 -20.41 -7.14
N GLU A 284 6.36 -21.52 -7.74
CA GLU A 284 7.55 -21.59 -8.59
C GLU A 284 7.24 -22.00 -10.04
N ASN A 285 6.08 -22.59 -10.33
CA ASN A 285 5.73 -22.97 -11.71
C ASN A 285 5.11 -21.77 -12.45
N PRO A 286 5.74 -21.25 -13.53
CA PRO A 286 5.24 -20.07 -14.22
C PRO A 286 3.82 -20.24 -14.76
N GLY A 287 3.49 -21.43 -15.27
CA GLY A 287 2.17 -21.73 -15.81
C GLY A 287 1.09 -21.69 -14.73
N LEU A 288 1.26 -22.46 -13.65
CA LEU A 288 0.26 -22.56 -12.59
C LEU A 288 0.07 -21.23 -11.85
N VAL A 289 1.16 -20.53 -11.52
CA VAL A 289 1.10 -19.24 -10.84
C VAL A 289 0.37 -18.19 -11.69
N GLN A 290 0.66 -18.13 -12.99
CA GLN A 290 -0.01 -17.22 -13.91
C GLN A 290 -1.49 -17.57 -14.09
N PHE A 291 -1.83 -18.86 -14.18
CA PHE A 291 -3.21 -19.33 -14.23
C PHE A 291 -3.98 -18.93 -12.96
N MET A 292 -3.41 -19.17 -11.78
CA MET A 292 -4.00 -18.78 -10.50
C MET A 292 -4.25 -17.28 -10.41
N HIS A 293 -3.27 -16.46 -10.81
CA HIS A 293 -3.41 -15.00 -10.82
C HIS A 293 -4.53 -14.53 -11.75
N ARG A 294 -4.63 -15.09 -12.97
CA ARG A 294 -5.68 -14.75 -13.94
C ARG A 294 -7.08 -15.14 -13.44
N VAL A 295 -7.25 -16.40 -13.01
CA VAL A 295 -8.55 -16.92 -12.53
C VAL A 295 -9.00 -16.18 -11.28
N SER A 296 -8.10 -15.98 -10.31
CA SER A 296 -8.37 -15.16 -9.12
C SER A 296 -8.75 -13.73 -9.50
N GLY A 297 -8.10 -13.14 -10.50
CA GLY A 297 -8.43 -11.82 -11.02
C GLY A 297 -9.85 -11.71 -11.58
N TYR A 298 -10.30 -12.71 -12.36
CA TYR A 298 -11.68 -12.75 -12.85
C TYR A 298 -12.69 -12.92 -11.73
N LEU A 299 -12.43 -13.80 -10.77
CA LEU A 299 -13.28 -14.00 -9.60
C LEU A 299 -13.35 -12.73 -8.73
N LEU A 300 -12.22 -12.03 -8.56
CA LEU A 300 -12.16 -10.75 -7.87
C LEU A 300 -12.99 -9.69 -8.60
N PHE A 301 -12.95 -9.65 -9.94
CA PHE A 301 -13.76 -8.73 -10.74
C PHE A 301 -15.26 -8.98 -10.55
N VAL A 302 -15.70 -10.24 -10.66
CA VAL A 302 -17.09 -10.65 -10.42
C VAL A 302 -17.53 -10.28 -9.00
N PHE A 303 -16.69 -10.58 -8.00
CA PHE A 303 -16.98 -10.20 -6.63
C PHE A 303 -17.03 -8.68 -6.43
N GLY A 304 -16.15 -7.93 -7.12
CA GLY A 304 -16.15 -6.48 -7.16
C GLY A 304 -17.46 -5.89 -7.69
N ILE A 305 -18.06 -6.51 -8.73
CA ILE A 305 -19.39 -6.13 -9.24
C ILE A 305 -20.45 -6.32 -8.14
N VAL A 306 -20.46 -7.47 -7.44
CA VAL A 306 -21.40 -7.73 -6.33
C VAL A 306 -21.26 -6.67 -5.23
N VAL A 307 -20.03 -6.38 -4.83
CA VAL A 307 -19.71 -5.38 -3.81
C VAL A 307 -20.16 -3.98 -4.27
N TRP A 308 -19.92 -3.63 -5.54
CA TRP A 308 -20.33 -2.36 -6.14
C TRP A 308 -21.85 -2.22 -6.22
N LEU A 309 -22.58 -3.25 -6.70
CA LEU A 309 -24.04 -3.25 -6.75
C LEU A 309 -24.66 -3.02 -5.38
N ARG A 310 -24.06 -3.59 -4.32
CA ARG A 310 -24.50 -3.32 -2.95
C ARG A 310 -24.11 -1.92 -2.46
N GLY A 311 -22.89 -1.47 -2.77
CA GLY A 311 -22.36 -0.19 -2.33
C GLY A 311 -22.98 1.04 -3.01
N ARG A 312 -23.39 0.90 -4.28
CA ARG A 312 -24.05 1.99 -5.04
C ARG A 312 -25.44 2.34 -4.51
N GLY A 313 -26.06 1.43 -3.76
CA GLY A 313 -27.32 1.65 -3.05
C GLY A 313 -27.18 2.32 -1.69
N SER A 314 -25.99 2.75 -1.29
CA SER A 314 -25.78 3.48 -0.03
C SER A 314 -26.58 4.80 -0.01
N ALA A 315 -27.17 5.09 1.15
CA ALA A 315 -27.86 6.36 1.40
C ALA A 315 -26.88 7.55 1.49
N HIS A 316 -25.58 7.28 1.65
CA HIS A 316 -24.55 8.30 1.78
C HIS A 316 -23.84 8.54 0.45
N GLY A 317 -24.01 9.72 -0.14
CA GLY A 317 -23.45 10.05 -1.46
C GLY A 317 -21.94 9.83 -1.57
N LYS A 318 -21.16 10.14 -0.53
CA LYS A 318 -19.71 9.91 -0.49
C LYS A 318 -19.34 8.42 -0.45
N THR A 319 -20.11 7.59 0.26
CA THR A 319 -19.92 6.13 0.29
C THR A 319 -20.23 5.52 -1.08
N ARG A 320 -21.37 5.90 -1.67
CA ARG A 320 -21.76 5.51 -3.03
C ARG A 320 -20.68 5.86 -4.06
N PHE A 321 -20.18 7.09 -4.03
CA PHE A 321 -19.10 7.51 -4.93
C PHE A 321 -17.82 6.68 -4.72
N ALA A 322 -17.47 6.34 -3.48
CA ALA A 322 -16.30 5.51 -3.22
C ALA A 322 -16.43 4.11 -3.83
N PHE A 323 -17.60 3.48 -3.77
CA PHE A 323 -17.84 2.20 -4.44
C PHE A 323 -17.83 2.31 -5.97
N ASN A 324 -18.35 3.40 -6.54
CA ASN A 324 -18.24 3.66 -7.98
C ASN A 324 -16.77 3.78 -8.41
N ALA A 325 -15.96 4.50 -7.64
CA ALA A 325 -14.53 4.65 -7.90
C ALA A 325 -13.78 3.31 -7.81
N VAL A 326 -14.12 2.45 -6.82
CA VAL A 326 -13.58 1.09 -6.74
C VAL A 326 -13.89 0.29 -8.01
N MET A 327 -15.15 0.30 -8.48
CA MET A 327 -15.53 -0.44 -9.68
C MET A 327 -14.81 0.08 -10.94
N ALA A 328 -14.71 1.41 -11.09
CA ALA A 328 -14.02 2.04 -12.21
C ALA A 328 -12.53 1.63 -12.25
N VAL A 329 -11.81 1.77 -11.14
CA VAL A 329 -10.39 1.43 -11.08
C VAL A 329 -10.16 -0.09 -11.13
N LEU A 330 -11.06 -0.91 -10.58
CA LEU A 330 -10.99 -2.36 -10.73
C LEU A 330 -11.13 -2.79 -12.19
N THR A 331 -11.99 -2.12 -12.96
CA THR A 331 -12.12 -2.35 -14.40
C THR A 331 -10.84 -1.95 -15.13
N LEU A 332 -10.26 -0.78 -14.82
CA LEU A 332 -8.97 -0.37 -15.35
C LEU A 332 -7.86 -1.35 -14.98
N GLN A 333 -7.84 -1.88 -13.74
CA GLN A 333 -6.85 -2.86 -13.29
C GLN A 333 -6.88 -4.12 -14.15
N VAL A 334 -8.08 -4.64 -14.46
CA VAL A 334 -8.26 -5.84 -15.28
C VAL A 334 -7.82 -5.58 -16.72
N ILE A 335 -8.28 -4.48 -17.33
CA ILE A 335 -7.88 -4.09 -18.69
C ILE A 335 -6.36 -3.95 -18.76
N TRP A 336 -5.75 -3.23 -17.81
CA TRP A 336 -4.31 -3.03 -17.81
C TRP A 336 -3.54 -4.32 -17.54
N GLY A 337 -4.09 -5.24 -16.73
CA GLY A 337 -3.51 -6.56 -16.52
C GLY A 337 -3.49 -7.42 -17.79
N ILE A 338 -4.57 -7.37 -18.57
CA ILE A 338 -4.63 -8.02 -19.89
C ILE A 338 -3.60 -7.39 -20.83
N MET A 339 -3.48 -6.06 -20.85
CA MET A 339 -2.46 -5.37 -21.66
C MET A 339 -1.04 -5.75 -21.22
N THR A 340 -0.75 -5.84 -19.93
CA THR A 340 0.55 -6.31 -19.42
C THR A 340 0.88 -7.70 -19.99
N VAL A 341 -0.10 -8.60 -20.07
CA VAL A 341 0.08 -9.93 -20.68
C VAL A 341 0.34 -9.83 -22.19
N LEU A 342 -0.52 -9.15 -22.93
CA LEU A 342 -0.48 -9.11 -24.40
C LEU A 342 0.81 -8.50 -24.96
N TYR A 343 1.44 -7.60 -24.19
CA TYR A 343 2.68 -6.93 -24.59
C TYR A 343 3.94 -7.56 -23.97
N ALA A 344 3.84 -8.72 -23.31
CA ALA A 344 4.95 -9.40 -22.64
C ALA A 344 5.59 -8.58 -21.49
N ALA A 345 4.74 -7.94 -20.69
CA ALA A 345 5.09 -7.15 -19.50
C ALA A 345 6.25 -6.14 -19.69
N PRO A 346 6.18 -5.20 -20.65
CA PRO A 346 7.17 -4.13 -20.74
C PRO A 346 7.11 -3.30 -19.46
N VAL A 347 8.28 -2.83 -19.01
CA VAL A 347 8.47 -2.18 -17.70
C VAL A 347 7.41 -1.11 -17.42
N HIS A 348 7.17 -0.21 -18.37
CA HIS A 348 6.20 0.89 -18.21
C HIS A 348 4.75 0.40 -18.06
N ILE A 349 4.33 -0.63 -18.79
CA ILE A 349 2.97 -1.19 -18.69
C ILE A 349 2.80 -1.91 -17.35
N ALA A 350 3.79 -2.72 -16.97
CA ALA A 350 3.80 -3.44 -15.69
C ALA A 350 3.77 -2.48 -14.49
N LEU A 351 4.53 -1.38 -14.54
CA LEU A 351 4.49 -0.34 -13.51
C LEU A 351 3.13 0.34 -13.39
N VAL A 352 2.47 0.64 -14.51
CA VAL A 352 1.11 1.22 -14.46
C VAL A 352 0.12 0.22 -13.85
N HIS A 353 0.22 -1.07 -14.17
CA HIS A 353 -0.59 -2.11 -13.53
C HIS A 353 -0.39 -2.16 -12.01
N GLN A 354 0.85 -2.02 -11.56
CA GLN A 354 1.21 -1.97 -10.14
C GLN A 354 0.72 -0.69 -9.45
N ALA A 355 0.82 0.46 -10.13
CA ALA A 355 0.31 1.73 -9.63
C ALA A 355 -1.23 1.71 -9.46
N LEU A 356 -1.94 1.16 -10.45
CA LEU A 356 -3.39 0.96 -10.39
C LEU A 356 -3.78 0.01 -9.23
N ALA A 357 -2.97 -1.02 -8.94
CA ALA A 357 -3.21 -1.90 -7.78
C ALA A 357 -3.15 -1.13 -6.45
N VAL A 358 -2.20 -0.19 -6.29
CA VAL A 358 -2.14 0.67 -5.09
C VAL A 358 -3.35 1.59 -5.01
N ILE A 359 -3.75 2.21 -6.13
CA ILE A 359 -4.93 3.09 -6.16
C ILE A 359 -6.19 2.29 -5.79
N LEU A 360 -6.36 1.10 -6.37
CA LEU A 360 -7.48 0.21 -6.06
C LEU A 360 -7.50 -0.17 -4.58
N TRP A 361 -6.34 -0.52 -4.00
CA TRP A 361 -6.20 -0.82 -2.58
C TRP A 361 -6.69 0.33 -1.69
N VAL A 362 -6.24 1.55 -1.97
CA VAL A 362 -6.66 2.76 -1.25
C VAL A 362 -8.16 3.01 -1.39
N LEU A 363 -8.71 2.85 -2.59
CA LEU A 363 -10.14 3.07 -2.83
C LEU A 363 -11.01 2.04 -2.12
N ILE A 364 -10.60 0.77 -2.08
CA ILE A 364 -11.27 -0.28 -1.30
C ILE A 364 -11.27 0.08 0.18
N LEU A 365 -10.12 0.49 0.74
CA LEU A 365 -10.01 0.92 2.13
C LEU A 365 -10.86 2.16 2.42
N ARG A 366 -10.94 3.11 1.49
CA ARG A 366 -11.78 4.30 1.59
C ARG A 366 -13.26 3.95 1.57
N ALA A 367 -13.71 3.09 0.66
CA ALA A 367 -15.09 2.61 0.60
C ALA A 367 -15.47 1.85 1.88
N ARG A 368 -14.57 1.00 2.38
CA ARG A 368 -14.72 0.30 3.66
C ARG A 368 -14.79 1.27 4.84
N PHE A 369 -13.92 2.28 4.88
CA PHE A 369 -13.90 3.30 5.94
C PHE A 369 -15.20 4.11 5.95
N LEU A 370 -15.68 4.55 4.79
CA LEU A 370 -16.93 5.30 4.67
C LEU A 370 -18.16 4.44 4.95
N SER A 371 -18.09 3.12 4.75
CA SER A 371 -19.13 2.20 5.20
C SER A 371 -19.16 2.07 6.73
N ALA A 372 -18.00 2.14 7.40
CA ALA A 372 -17.88 2.10 8.86
C ALA A 372 -18.23 3.43 9.53
N TYR A 373 -17.86 4.54 8.89
CA TYR A 373 -17.97 5.91 9.40
C TYR A 373 -18.54 6.81 8.30
N PRO A 374 -19.80 6.62 7.91
CA PRO A 374 -20.41 7.43 6.85
C PRO A 374 -20.39 8.92 7.20
N ILE A 375 -20.44 9.73 6.14
CA ILE A 375 -20.56 11.17 6.26
C ILE A 375 -22.02 11.51 6.00
N ALA A 376 -22.71 11.96 7.05
CA ALA A 376 -24.07 12.46 6.92
C ALA A 376 -24.07 13.64 5.95
N THR A 377 -24.97 13.58 4.97
CA THR A 377 -25.27 14.72 4.10
C THR A 377 -26.51 15.36 4.72
N GLY A 378 -26.42 16.64 5.08
CA GLY A 378 -27.56 17.35 5.66
C GLY A 378 -28.73 17.37 4.67
N ILE A 379 -29.96 17.39 5.18
CA ILE A 379 -31.17 17.52 4.36
C ILE A 379 -31.23 18.89 3.65
N ARG A 380 -30.44 19.86 4.12
CA ARG A 380 -30.19 21.11 3.39
C ARG A 380 -29.12 20.84 2.33
N GLY A 381 -29.58 20.59 1.11
CA GLY A 381 -28.73 20.43 -0.06
C GLY A 381 -27.76 21.61 -0.22
N THR A 382 -26.54 21.30 -0.59
CA THR A 382 -25.60 22.23 -1.23
C THR A 382 -25.44 21.82 -2.67
#